data_AF-A0A518BDQ8-F1
#
_entry.id   AF-A0A518BDQ8-F1
#
_cell.length_a   1.000
_cell.length_b   1.000
_cell.length_c   1.000
_cell.angle_alpha   90.00
_cell.angle_beta   90.00
_cell.angle_gamma   90.00
#
_symmetry.space_group_name_H-M   'P 1'
#
loop_
_entity.id
_entity.type
_entity.pdbx_description
1 polymer ?
#
loop_
_entity_poly.entity_id
_entity_poly.type
_entity_poly.pdbx_seq_one_letter_code
_entity_poly.pdbx_strand_id
1 'polypeptide(L)'
;MRFAVNAIESLPETPLTAAGYNVRFGSEGDSTDLLELTSIALDKSVSDAGFSIKGRATKRTLEIEPGVVNLEITSHQDGNVLVGLNFHLQSQDPDSLKAWLQISPAELSAQIASLVATLGQTYIGSQDD
;
A
#
# COMPACT_ATOMS: atom_id res chain seq x y z
N MET A 1 -5.78 -1.96 -20.02
CA MET A 1 -6.90 -1.73 -19.07
C MET A 1 -8.30 -1.73 -19.72
N ARG A 2 -8.50 -2.34 -20.90
CA ARG A 2 -9.80 -2.32 -21.61
C ARG A 2 -10.89 -3.16 -20.93
N PHE A 3 -10.52 -4.21 -20.19
CA PHE A 3 -11.48 -5.09 -19.50
C PHE A 3 -12.16 -4.45 -18.29
N ALA A 4 -11.46 -3.59 -17.52
CA ALA A 4 -12.03 -2.91 -16.36
C ALA A 4 -13.07 -1.86 -16.80
N VAL A 5 -12.76 -1.08 -17.83
CA VAL A 5 -13.70 -0.09 -18.41
C VAL A 5 -14.94 -0.78 -18.99
N ASN A 6 -14.74 -1.87 -19.75
CA ASN A 6 -15.86 -2.64 -20.29
C ASN A 6 -16.76 -3.23 -19.18
N ALA A 7 -16.17 -3.62 -18.04
CA ALA A 7 -16.94 -4.12 -16.90
C ALA A 7 -17.88 -3.04 -16.32
N ILE A 8 -17.41 -1.78 -16.22
CA ILE A 8 -18.24 -0.64 -15.81
C ILE A 8 -19.41 -0.44 -16.76
N GLU A 9 -19.15 -0.50 -18.06
CA GLU A 9 -20.18 -0.29 -19.09
C GLU A 9 -21.22 -1.41 -19.15
N SER A 10 -20.86 -2.60 -18.67
CA SER A 10 -21.73 -3.78 -18.64
C SER A 10 -22.58 -3.95 -17.37
N LEU A 11 -22.51 -3.00 -16.41
CA LEU A 11 -23.26 -3.05 -15.14
C LEU A 11 -24.44 -2.04 -15.15
N PRO A 12 -25.58 -2.35 -15.78
CA PRO A 12 -26.69 -1.41 -15.92
C PRO A 12 -27.50 -1.18 -14.63
N GLU A 13 -27.39 -2.05 -13.61
CA GLU A 13 -28.32 -2.03 -12.46
C GLU A 13 -27.66 -1.86 -11.09
N THR A 14 -26.33 -1.89 -11.00
CA THR A 14 -25.61 -1.62 -9.74
C THR A 14 -24.72 -0.38 -9.92
N PRO A 15 -25.01 0.74 -9.25
CA PRO A 15 -24.15 1.92 -9.34
C PRO A 15 -22.77 1.55 -8.80
N LEU A 16 -21.76 1.64 -9.67
CA LEU A 16 -20.38 1.50 -9.26
C LEU A 16 -19.98 2.79 -8.54
N THR A 17 -19.66 2.69 -7.25
CA THR A 17 -19.30 3.85 -6.43
C THR A 17 -17.81 3.92 -6.11
N ALA A 18 -17.03 2.92 -6.54
CA ALA A 18 -15.62 2.82 -6.24
C ALA A 18 -14.84 2.04 -7.29
N ALA A 19 -13.59 2.44 -7.52
CA ALA A 19 -12.64 1.76 -8.39
C ALA A 19 -11.21 1.85 -7.84
N GLY A 20 -10.33 0.92 -8.20
CA GLY A 20 -8.99 0.93 -7.64
C GLY A 20 -8.02 -0.08 -8.22
N TYR A 21 -6.76 0.08 -7.83
CA TYR A 21 -5.64 -0.79 -8.17
C TYR A 21 -5.06 -1.41 -6.90
N ASN A 22 -4.76 -2.70 -6.96
CA ASN A 22 -4.01 -3.39 -5.91
C ASN A 22 -2.63 -3.71 -6.43
N VAL A 23 -1.61 -3.19 -5.75
CA VAL A 23 -0.21 -3.46 -6.06
C VAL A 23 0.43 -4.10 -4.83
N ARG A 24 1.18 -5.17 -5.05
CA ARG A 24 1.85 -5.91 -3.98
C ARG A 24 3.28 -6.17 -4.37
N PHE A 25 4.18 -5.93 -3.43
CA PHE A 25 5.60 -6.22 -3.54
C PHE A 25 5.98 -7.14 -2.41
N GLY A 26 6.72 -8.21 -2.72
CA GLY A 26 7.40 -9.03 -1.74
C GLY A 26 8.89 -8.79 -1.84
N SER A 27 9.57 -8.76 -0.69
CA SER A 27 11.01 -8.94 -0.63
C SER A 27 11.30 -10.35 -0.16
N GLU A 28 12.18 -11.06 -0.87
CA GLU A 28 12.76 -12.32 -0.38
C GLU A 28 14.04 -11.97 0.40
N GLY A 29 14.09 -12.29 1.68
CA GLY A 29 15.24 -12.04 2.57
C GLY A 29 15.15 -10.76 3.41
N ASP A 30 16.15 -10.55 4.26
CA ASP A 30 16.25 -9.47 5.26
C ASP A 30 16.23 -8.08 4.60
N SER A 31 15.04 -7.52 4.39
CA SER A 31 14.87 -6.09 4.14
C SER A 31 14.84 -5.35 5.48
N THR A 32 16.00 -5.26 6.15
CA THR A 32 16.15 -4.68 7.50
C THR A 32 15.44 -3.34 7.62
N ASP A 33 15.59 -2.47 6.61
CA ASP A 33 14.98 -1.14 6.57
C ASP A 33 13.44 -1.18 6.66
N LEU A 34 12.78 -2.13 5.97
CA LEU A 34 11.32 -2.28 6.03
C LEU A 34 10.84 -3.00 7.29
N LEU A 35 11.66 -3.90 7.84
CA LEU A 35 11.36 -4.57 9.11
C LEU A 35 11.30 -3.55 10.25
N GLU A 36 12.21 -2.59 10.25
CA GLU A 36 12.26 -1.51 11.25
C GLU A 36 11.04 -0.60 11.17
N LEU A 37 10.48 -0.34 9.98
CA LEU A 37 9.21 0.39 9.82
C LEU A 37 8.00 -0.29 10.49
N THR A 38 8.10 -1.60 10.77
CA THR A 38 7.05 -2.36 11.46
C THR A 38 7.33 -2.58 12.94
N SER A 39 8.53 -2.24 13.42
CA SER A 39 8.94 -2.42 14.81
C SER A 39 8.43 -1.28 15.69
N ILE A 40 7.95 -1.62 16.89
CA ILE A 40 7.51 -0.62 17.89
C ILE A 40 8.00 -0.99 19.29
N ALA A 41 8.06 -0.01 20.19
CA ALA A 41 8.53 -0.21 21.57
C ALA A 41 7.78 -1.31 22.34
N LEU A 42 6.52 -1.58 21.97
CA LEU A 42 5.71 -2.66 22.53
C LEU A 42 6.34 -4.04 22.29
N ASP A 43 7.05 -4.25 21.19
CA ASP A 43 7.63 -5.53 20.81
C ASP A 43 8.62 -6.05 21.85
N LYS A 44 9.39 -5.12 22.43
CA LYS A 44 10.30 -5.42 23.53
C LYS A 44 9.53 -5.90 24.75
N SER A 45 8.45 -5.22 25.13
CA SER A 45 7.63 -5.60 26.29
C SER A 45 6.96 -6.97 26.10
N VAL A 46 6.51 -7.27 24.87
CA VAL A 46 5.94 -8.59 24.51
C VAL A 46 7.00 -9.68 24.62
N SER A 47 8.22 -9.40 24.15
CA SER A 47 9.34 -10.33 24.21
C SER A 47 9.82 -10.56 25.64
N ASP A 48 9.93 -9.50 26.45
CA ASP A 48 10.32 -9.55 27.87
C ASP A 48 9.32 -10.36 28.71
N ALA A 49 8.05 -10.37 28.32
CA ALA A 49 7.01 -11.20 28.92
C ALA A 49 7.02 -12.67 28.42
N GLY A 50 7.98 -13.06 27.59
CA GLY A 50 8.17 -14.43 27.11
C GLY A 50 7.30 -14.82 25.92
N PHE A 51 6.60 -13.88 25.29
CA PHE A 51 5.82 -14.15 24.09
C PHE A 51 6.68 -14.06 22.82
N SER A 52 6.31 -14.83 21.79
CA SER A 52 6.96 -14.78 20.48
C SER A 52 6.08 -14.04 19.48
N ILE A 53 6.62 -12.97 18.89
CA ILE A 53 5.95 -12.22 17.81
C ILE A 53 6.02 -13.05 16.52
N LYS A 54 4.88 -13.36 15.93
CA LYS A 54 4.76 -14.15 14.69
C LYS A 54 4.76 -13.31 13.41
N GLY A 55 4.43 -12.03 13.54
CA GLY A 55 4.47 -11.07 12.46
C GLY A 55 4.07 -9.69 12.97
N ARG A 56 4.33 -8.68 12.15
CA ARG A 56 3.97 -7.28 12.42
C ARG A 56 3.28 -6.72 11.20
N ALA A 57 2.40 -5.76 11.41
CA ALA A 57 1.74 -5.06 10.32
C ALA A 57 1.59 -3.58 10.65
N THR A 58 2.05 -2.71 9.76
CA THR A 58 1.83 -1.27 9.82
C THR A 58 0.92 -0.87 8.68
N LYS A 59 -0.19 -0.19 8.99
CA LYS A 59 -1.14 0.33 8.01
C LYS A 59 -1.23 1.85 8.06
N ARG A 60 -1.28 2.48 6.90
CA ARG A 60 -1.55 3.92 6.72
C ARG A 60 -2.53 4.11 5.58
N THR A 61 -3.42 5.09 5.72
CA THR A 61 -4.26 5.58 4.64
C THR A 61 -3.78 6.97 4.31
N LEU A 62 -3.37 7.17 3.07
CA LEU A 62 -2.82 8.43 2.57
C LEU A 62 -3.79 9.02 1.55
N GLU A 63 -4.01 10.31 1.63
CA GLU A 63 -4.80 11.05 0.64
C GLU A 63 -3.93 11.33 -0.59
N ILE A 64 -4.47 11.04 -1.78
CA ILE A 64 -3.81 11.29 -3.06
C ILE A 64 -4.83 11.79 -4.06
N GLU A 65 -4.86 13.07 -4.41
CA GLU A 65 -5.89 13.60 -5.30
C GLU A 65 -5.98 12.83 -6.64
N PRO A 66 -7.18 12.35 -7.07
CA PRO A 66 -8.51 12.52 -6.44
C PRO A 66 -8.96 11.39 -5.47
N GLY A 67 -8.13 10.42 -5.13
CA GLY A 67 -8.44 9.26 -4.29
C GLY A 67 -7.61 9.12 -3.00
N VAL A 68 -7.42 7.87 -2.59
CA VAL A 68 -6.61 7.48 -1.43
C VAL A 68 -5.73 6.28 -1.78
N VAL A 69 -4.61 6.14 -1.07
CA VAL A 69 -3.79 4.92 -1.10
C VAL A 69 -3.69 4.34 0.30
N ASN A 70 -4.13 3.09 0.46
CA ASN A 70 -3.89 2.33 1.67
C ASN A 70 -2.56 1.58 1.52
N LEU A 71 -1.58 1.98 2.33
CA LEU A 71 -0.30 1.33 2.49
C LEU A 71 -0.38 0.33 3.64
N GLU A 72 0.04 -0.90 3.40
CA GLU A 72 0.21 -1.95 4.40
C GLU A 72 1.58 -2.56 4.26
N ILE A 73 2.38 -2.57 5.33
CA ILE A 73 3.67 -3.26 5.39
C ILE A 73 3.52 -4.36 6.42
N THR A 74 3.62 -5.61 5.97
CA THR A 74 3.54 -6.80 6.83
C THR A 74 4.89 -7.49 6.84
N SER A 75 5.43 -7.75 8.03
CA SER A 75 6.62 -8.56 8.23
C SER A 75 6.28 -9.87 8.92
N HIS A 76 6.94 -10.94 8.48
CA HIS A 76 6.76 -12.29 9.00
C HIS A 76 8.01 -12.75 9.77
N GLN A 77 7.85 -13.78 10.62
CA GLN A 77 8.95 -14.33 11.43
C GLN A 77 10.12 -14.88 10.58
N ASP A 78 9.86 -15.28 9.34
CA ASP A 78 10.85 -15.80 8.39
C ASP A 78 11.66 -14.70 7.68
N GLY A 79 11.47 -13.43 8.06
CA GLY A 79 12.14 -12.28 7.45
C GLY A 79 11.44 -11.75 6.20
N ASN A 80 10.40 -12.43 5.71
CA ASN A 80 9.67 -11.97 4.53
C ASN A 80 8.85 -10.72 4.86
N VAL A 81 8.91 -9.75 3.94
CA VAL A 81 8.13 -8.51 4.01
C VAL A 81 7.24 -8.39 2.79
N LEU A 82 5.96 -8.11 3.04
CA LEU A 82 4.96 -7.80 2.04
C LEU A 82 4.54 -6.34 2.16
N VAL A 83 4.67 -5.60 1.06
CA VAL A 83 4.17 -4.23 0.93
C VAL A 83 2.96 -4.24 0.01
N GLY A 84 1.80 -3.87 0.55
CA GLY A 84 0.56 -3.68 -0.18
C GLY A 84 0.25 -2.19 -0.37
N LEU A 85 -0.07 -1.81 -1.60
CA LEU A 85 -0.62 -0.51 -1.96
C LEU A 85 -1.98 -0.71 -2.61
N ASN A 86 -3.04 -0.23 -1.97
CA ASN A 86 -4.38 -0.23 -2.51
C ASN A 86 -4.78 1.21 -2.85
N PHE A 87 -4.72 1.53 -4.14
CA PHE A 87 -5.16 2.80 -4.70
C PHE A 87 -6.66 2.74 -4.91
N HIS A 88 -7.39 3.69 -4.34
CA HIS A 88 -8.85 3.67 -4.30
C HIS A 88 -9.40 5.05 -4.63
N LEU A 89 -10.38 5.10 -5.52
CA LEU A 89 -11.21 6.27 -5.77
C LEU A 89 -12.65 5.91 -5.46
N GLN A 90 -13.30 6.72 -4.61
CA GLN A 90 -14.73 6.66 -4.38
C GLN A 90 -15.38 7.84 -5.11
N SER A 91 -16.28 7.55 -6.05
CA SER A 91 -17.00 8.58 -6.82
C SER A 91 -18.36 8.03 -7.26
N GLN A 92 -19.35 8.92 -7.31
CA GLN A 92 -20.65 8.62 -7.91
C GLN A 92 -20.68 8.91 -9.42
N ASP A 93 -19.63 9.55 -9.95
CA ASP A 93 -19.48 9.85 -11.37
C ASP A 93 -18.73 8.70 -12.08
N PRO A 94 -19.39 7.95 -12.98
CA PRO A 94 -18.76 6.87 -13.72
C PRO A 94 -17.58 7.33 -14.59
N ASP A 95 -17.61 8.57 -15.10
CA ASP A 95 -16.53 9.06 -15.96
C ASP A 95 -15.25 9.33 -15.14
N SER A 96 -15.40 9.84 -13.92
CA SER A 96 -14.30 9.92 -12.94
C SER A 96 -13.69 8.55 -12.62
N LEU A 97 -14.52 7.51 -12.41
CA LEU A 97 -14.05 6.15 -12.15
C LEU A 97 -13.35 5.53 -13.38
N LYS A 98 -13.86 5.79 -14.58
CA LYS A 98 -13.22 5.37 -15.84
C LYS A 98 -11.87 6.05 -16.04
N ALA A 99 -11.79 7.37 -15.83
CA ALA A 99 -10.56 8.13 -15.94
C ALA A 99 -9.51 7.62 -14.95
N TRP A 100 -9.90 7.38 -13.70
CA TRP A 100 -9.05 6.77 -12.68
C TRP A 100 -8.50 5.41 -13.12
N LEU A 101 -9.34 4.56 -13.73
CA LEU A 101 -8.94 3.25 -14.23
C LEU A 101 -8.14 3.30 -15.55
N GLN A 102 -7.97 4.47 -16.15
CA GLN A 102 -7.21 4.66 -17.38
C GLN A 102 -5.80 5.21 -17.14
N ILE A 103 -5.40 5.44 -15.88
CA ILE A 103 -4.02 5.84 -15.53
C ILE A 103 -3.03 4.87 -16.18
N SER A 104 -2.02 5.42 -16.84
CA SER A 104 -1.05 4.60 -17.54
C SER A 104 -0.20 3.79 -16.54
N PRO A 105 0.28 2.60 -16.93
CA PRO A 105 1.21 1.84 -16.09
C PRO A 105 2.46 2.64 -15.69
N ALA A 106 2.91 3.58 -16.53
CA ALA A 106 4.05 4.44 -16.26
C ALA A 106 3.75 5.47 -15.16
N GLU A 107 2.59 6.13 -15.21
CA GLU A 107 2.16 7.08 -14.17
C GLU A 107 1.96 6.37 -12.83
N LEU A 108 1.31 5.20 -12.83
CA LEU A 108 1.14 4.40 -11.62
C LEU A 108 2.50 3.98 -11.04
N SER A 109 3.45 3.56 -11.88
CA SER A 109 4.80 3.21 -11.46
C SER A 109 5.56 4.40 -10.87
N ALA A 110 5.39 5.60 -11.43
CA ALA A 110 6.00 6.82 -10.91
C ALA A 110 5.43 7.20 -9.53
N GLN A 111 4.12 7.08 -9.32
CA GLN A 111 3.49 7.31 -8.02
C GLN A 111 3.99 6.34 -6.96
N ILE A 112 4.08 5.05 -7.31
CA ILE A 112 4.64 4.01 -6.44
C ILE A 112 6.10 4.33 -6.10
N ALA A 113 6.93 4.66 -7.09
CA ALA A 113 8.33 4.97 -6.88
C ALA A 113 8.51 6.18 -5.95
N SER A 114 7.70 7.23 -6.14
CA SER A 114 7.69 8.39 -5.25
C SER A 114 7.33 8.01 -3.81
N LEU A 115 6.27 7.21 -3.62
CA LEU A 115 5.83 6.78 -2.29
C LEU A 115 6.90 5.91 -1.60
N VAL A 116 7.47 4.95 -2.32
CA VAL A 116 8.55 4.09 -1.80
C VAL A 116 9.80 4.90 -1.49
N ALA A 117 10.18 5.88 -2.33
CA ALA A 117 11.31 6.75 -2.06
C ALA A 117 11.10 7.59 -0.80
N THR A 118 9.90 8.12 -0.55
CA THR A 118 9.58 8.84 0.69
C THR A 118 9.69 7.94 1.93
N LEU A 119 9.19 6.70 1.83
CA LEU A 119 9.33 5.71 2.91
C LEU A 119 10.80 5.38 3.19
N GLY A 120 11.62 5.24 2.15
CA GLY A 120 13.07 5.00 2.28
C GLY A 120 13.87 6.21 2.78
N GLN A 121 13.50 7.44 2.39
CA GLN A 121 14.18 8.66 2.85
C GLN A 121 13.91 8.98 4.33
N THR A 122 12.73 8.62 4.83
CA THR A 122 12.38 8.77 6.25
C THR A 122 13.31 7.92 7.14
N TYR A 123 13.89 6.86 6.58
CA TYR A 123 14.83 5.96 7.27
C TYR A 123 16.28 6.50 7.29
N ILE A 124 16.71 7.23 6.26
CA ILE A 124 18.07 7.79 6.18
C ILE A 124 18.20 9.05 7.08
N GLY A 125 17.11 9.79 7.30
CA GLY A 125 17.11 11.03 8.09
C GLY A 125 17.00 10.86 9.60
N SER A 126 16.83 9.64 10.12
CA SER A 126 16.69 9.35 11.56
C SER A 126 17.90 8.65 12.18
N GLN A 127 19.03 8.57 11.46
CA GLN A 127 20.29 7.98 11.95
C GLN A 127 21.29 9.02 12.50
N ASP A 128 20.94 10.31 12.51
CA ASP A 128 21.71 11.36 13.18
C ASP A 128 20.87 11.94 14.34
N ASP A 129 20.90 11.28 15.50
CA ASP A 129 20.77 11.87 16.85
C ASP A 129 21.13 10.84 17.96
#